data_AF-A0A973C7C6-F1
#
_entry.id   AF-A0A973C7C6-F1
#
_cell.length_a   1.000
_cell.length_b   1.000
_cell.length_c   1.000
_cell.angle_alpha   90.00
_cell.angle_beta   90.00
_cell.angle_gamma   90.00
#
_symmetry.space_group_name_H-M   'P 1'
#
loop_
_entity.id
_entity.type
_entity.pdbx_description
1 polymer ?
#
loop_
_entity_poly.entity_id
_entity_poly.type
_entity_poly.pdbx_seq_one_letter_code
_entity_poly.pdbx_strand_id
1 'polypeptide(L)'
;MSVTALNSLGIITPNYSPGKIQLKLTRTGPTLTDSAEGNLSYAASSTLATSTSAVFQDVTMTNFLLGQSTYGDAQYSEVGLLNLDVQDSNYGQASIVITAKDINIGRFIPDHFKQTVVDDGNLFATCGTNPPFAYSGEKDEAISSIGAISYLANPILVITAYNKKGISTKNYNGEFMKLRATDVIVAAPSFDQDARGIDNKILSLTTNDDNNNYMKTGTLTQSSGGVLHYQFSNDDNFYYNRTANALVAPFTSDIDFSIDTIIDSDSVDLIPSDSSLLPTTVVAHPEGVQIRFGRLVLKNSVGPETSNLTQSLQVEHFDGDHFIVSSDNNCLSYDDENIILDDSAPTVALGGDGHFIAGETRAIQLQAPGVKGDIGVEYEAYDWLKYDWNNDGAYNNNPTAVATFGFFRGNDRVIYRRRVYN
;
A
#
# COMPACT_ATOMS: atom_id res chain seq x y z
N MET A 1 31.45 29.99 2.43
CA MET A 1 31.76 30.80 3.64
C MET A 1 32.67 31.95 3.25
N SER A 2 32.42 33.15 3.80
CA SER A 2 33.31 34.30 3.66
C SER A 2 33.48 34.99 5.01
N VAL A 3 34.69 35.44 5.32
CA VAL A 3 35.00 36.30 6.46
C VAL A 3 35.70 37.55 5.95
N THR A 4 35.18 38.72 6.31
CA THR A 4 35.65 40.02 5.84
C THR A 4 36.10 40.86 7.01
N ALA A 5 37.32 41.37 6.97
CA ALA A 5 37.80 42.35 7.92
C ALA A 5 37.29 43.74 7.53
N LEU A 6 36.66 44.43 8.48
CA LEU A 6 36.10 45.77 8.31
C LEU A 6 36.74 46.73 9.33
N ASN A 7 36.92 47.99 8.93
CA ASN A 7 37.29 49.06 9.87
C ASN A 7 36.05 49.57 10.64
N SER A 8 36.26 50.55 11.52
CA SER A 8 35.18 51.15 12.33
C SER A 8 34.09 51.86 11.53
N LEU A 9 34.31 52.14 10.23
CA LEU A 9 33.33 52.72 9.31
C LEU A 9 32.61 51.64 8.48
N GLY A 10 32.88 50.35 8.71
CA GLY A 10 32.30 49.24 7.94
C GLY A 10 32.93 49.04 6.56
N ILE A 11 34.11 49.62 6.30
CA ILE A 11 34.82 49.50 5.02
C ILE A 11 35.84 48.36 5.13
N ILE A 12 35.93 47.54 4.07
CA ILE A 12 36.92 46.45 3.96
C ILE A 12 38.33 46.99 4.21
N THR A 13 39.13 46.29 5.01
CA THR A 13 40.53 46.59 5.29
C THR A 13 41.45 45.73 4.42
N PRO A 14 41.91 46.20 3.24
CA PRO A 14 42.57 45.32 2.27
C PRO A 14 43.93 44.80 2.74
N ASN A 15 44.55 45.53 3.67
CA ASN A 15 45.82 45.24 4.30
C ASN A 15 45.67 44.46 5.63
N TYR A 16 44.47 43.98 5.97
CA TYR A 16 44.28 43.15 7.15
C TYR A 16 45.14 41.88 7.06
N SER A 17 45.92 41.66 8.11
CA SER A 17 46.72 40.45 8.29
C SER A 17 46.24 39.77 9.58
N PRO A 18 45.69 38.55 9.50
CA PRO A 18 45.15 37.87 10.66
C PRO A 18 46.25 37.50 11.65
N GLY A 19 45.97 37.66 12.94
CA GLY A 19 46.83 37.20 14.02
C GLY A 19 46.57 35.74 14.39
N LYS A 20 45.50 35.50 15.15
CA LYS A 20 45.02 34.17 15.53
C LYS A 20 43.51 34.12 15.40
N ILE A 21 43.03 33.56 14.30
CA ILE A 21 41.59 33.41 14.06
C ILE A 21 41.04 32.28 14.92
N GLN A 22 39.91 32.55 15.56
CA GLN A 22 39.13 31.56 16.28
C GLN A 22 37.68 31.56 15.78
N LEU A 23 37.09 30.38 15.72
CA LEU A 23 35.67 30.19 15.44
C LEU A 23 34.96 29.59 16.65
N LYS A 24 33.72 29.98 16.87
CA LYS A 24 32.80 29.35 17.81
C LYS A 24 31.55 28.98 17.04
N LEU A 25 31.31 27.67 16.90
CA LEU A 25 30.19 27.12 16.15
C LEU A 25 29.21 26.45 17.10
N THR A 26 28.12 27.15 17.39
CA THR A 26 27.09 26.71 18.32
C THR A 26 25.94 26.07 17.56
N ARG A 27 25.53 24.86 17.95
CA ARG A 27 24.27 24.27 17.49
C ARG A 27 23.16 24.66 18.44
N THR A 28 22.21 25.43 17.95
CA THR A 28 21.06 25.94 18.73
C THR A 28 19.84 25.01 18.66
N GLY A 29 19.83 24.05 17.73
CA GLY A 29 18.86 22.95 17.67
C GLY A 29 19.20 21.92 16.59
N PRO A 30 18.73 20.65 16.69
CA PRO A 30 17.88 20.10 17.76
C PRO A 30 18.66 19.80 19.05
N THR A 31 18.20 20.18 20.23
CA THR A 31 18.93 20.02 21.51
C THR A 31 18.58 18.76 22.31
N LEU A 32 17.96 17.76 21.68
CA LEU A 32 17.62 16.48 22.32
C LEU A 32 18.88 15.72 22.76
N THR A 33 18.73 14.81 23.73
CA THR A 33 19.84 14.00 24.29
C THR A 33 20.58 13.21 23.21
N ASP A 34 19.85 12.71 22.22
CA ASP A 34 20.39 11.82 21.18
C ASP A 34 20.80 12.59 19.91
N SER A 35 20.78 13.93 19.95
CA SER A 35 21.21 14.77 18.85
C SER A 35 22.72 14.61 18.60
N ALA A 36 23.09 14.45 17.34
CA ALA A 36 24.47 14.39 16.89
C ALA A 36 25.07 15.80 16.69
N GLU A 37 26.37 15.91 16.95
CA GLU A 37 27.14 17.06 16.49
C GLU A 37 27.48 16.91 15.00
N GLY A 38 27.31 18.00 14.26
CA GLY A 38 27.71 18.08 12.86
C GLY A 38 29.04 18.81 12.70
N ASN A 39 29.67 18.62 11.54
CA ASN A 39 30.92 19.27 11.18
C ASN A 39 30.66 20.32 10.09
N LEU A 40 31.08 21.56 10.34
CA LEU A 40 31.18 22.60 9.32
C LEU A 40 32.56 22.52 8.67
N SER A 41 32.64 22.24 7.37
CA SER A 41 33.86 22.51 6.61
C SER A 41 33.98 24.00 6.32
N TYR A 42 35.11 24.59 6.71
CA TYR A 42 35.37 26.02 6.53
C TYR A 42 36.63 26.30 5.71
N ALA A 43 37.42 25.27 5.43
CA ALA A 43 38.53 25.27 4.46
C ALA A 43 38.74 23.84 3.91
N ALA A 44 39.57 23.68 2.88
CA ALA A 44 39.72 22.45 2.09
C ALA A 44 39.94 21.15 2.89
N SER A 45 40.55 21.21 4.08
CA SER A 45 40.75 20.04 4.94
C SER A 45 40.49 20.36 6.42
N SER A 46 39.71 21.40 6.68
CA SER A 46 39.44 21.88 8.03
C SER A 46 37.96 21.83 8.33
N THR A 47 37.62 21.18 9.45
CA THR A 47 36.26 21.08 9.96
C THR A 47 36.20 21.58 11.39
N LEU A 48 35.05 22.14 11.76
CA LEU A 48 34.73 22.49 13.14
C LEU A 48 33.45 21.76 13.52
N ALA A 49 33.52 20.94 14.58
CA ALA A 49 32.34 20.30 15.14
C ALA A 49 31.48 21.32 15.88
N THR A 50 30.16 21.16 15.80
CA THR A 50 29.22 21.94 16.60
C THR A 50 29.25 21.52 18.08
N SER A 51 28.69 22.36 18.93
CA SER A 51 28.31 22.01 20.30
C SER A 51 27.16 22.91 20.76
N THR A 52 26.31 22.44 21.67
CA THR A 52 25.31 23.30 22.36
C THR A 52 25.97 24.26 23.36
N SER A 53 27.22 24.01 23.76
CA SER A 53 28.02 24.86 24.65
C SER A 53 29.38 25.16 24.03
N ALA A 54 29.36 25.62 22.77
CA ALA A 54 30.59 25.87 22.02
C ALA A 54 31.42 27.00 22.63
N VAL A 55 32.74 26.81 22.60
CA VAL A 55 33.75 27.82 22.94
C VAL A 55 34.56 28.16 21.69
N PHE A 56 35.27 29.30 21.73
CA PHE A 56 36.19 29.66 20.65
C PHE A 56 37.33 28.66 20.53
N GLN A 57 37.60 28.21 19.30
CA GLN A 57 38.67 27.28 18.95
C GLN A 57 39.59 27.92 17.91
N ASP A 58 40.90 27.75 18.05
CA ASP A 58 41.89 28.17 17.06
C ASP A 58 41.61 27.46 15.72
N VAL A 59 41.55 28.24 14.64
CA VAL A 59 41.35 27.70 13.29
C VAL A 59 42.35 28.29 12.30
N THR A 60 42.58 27.58 11.20
CA THR A 60 43.29 28.12 10.04
C THR A 60 42.32 28.24 8.88
N MET A 61 41.98 29.49 8.55
CA MET A 61 41.10 29.83 7.42
C MET A 61 41.87 29.81 6.10
N THR A 62 41.15 29.86 4.98
CA THR A 62 41.73 30.25 3.70
C THR A 62 42.43 31.61 3.83
N ASN A 63 43.51 31.82 3.07
CA ASN A 63 44.30 33.06 3.16
C ASN A 63 43.42 34.31 2.94
N PHE A 64 43.62 35.33 3.76
CA PHE A 64 42.99 36.63 3.55
C PHE A 64 43.64 37.33 2.37
N LEU A 65 42.86 37.60 1.32
CA LEU A 65 43.24 38.38 0.16
C LEU A 65 42.37 39.64 0.12
N LEU A 66 43.01 40.81 0.10
CA LEU A 66 42.32 42.10 0.15
C LEU A 66 41.32 42.19 1.32
N GLY A 67 41.71 41.68 2.50
CA GLY A 67 40.88 41.71 3.71
C GLY A 67 39.76 40.66 3.75
N GLN A 68 39.71 39.70 2.83
CA GLN A 68 38.69 38.65 2.79
C GLN A 68 39.28 37.24 2.72
N SER A 69 38.70 36.32 3.50
CA SER A 69 38.92 34.88 3.41
C SER A 69 37.66 34.21 2.87
N THR A 70 37.76 33.52 1.74
CA THR A 70 36.63 32.86 1.08
C THR A 70 36.86 31.37 0.85
N TYR A 71 35.85 30.57 1.16
CA TYR A 71 35.82 29.14 0.85
C TYR A 71 34.45 28.77 0.25
N GLY A 72 34.44 28.40 -1.03
CA GLY A 72 33.21 28.12 -1.79
C GLY A 72 32.52 26.83 -1.38
N ASP A 73 33.28 25.80 -1.03
CA ASP A 73 32.78 24.45 -0.75
C ASP A 73 32.44 24.21 0.73
N ALA A 74 32.13 25.29 1.46
CA ALA A 74 31.72 25.19 2.85
C ALA A 74 30.39 24.40 2.94
N GLN A 75 30.36 23.37 3.78
CA GLN A 75 29.20 22.50 3.95
C GLN A 75 29.08 22.08 5.42
N TYR A 76 27.86 21.79 5.84
CA TYR A 76 27.57 21.24 7.16
C TYR A 76 27.06 19.80 7.01
N SER A 77 27.49 18.91 7.90
CA SER A 77 27.27 17.47 7.73
C SER A 77 25.94 16.95 8.30
N GLU A 78 25.15 17.78 8.96
CA GLU A 78 24.00 17.33 9.76
C GLU A 78 22.82 18.30 9.64
N VAL A 79 21.66 17.95 10.20
CA VAL A 79 20.49 18.82 10.32
C VAL A 79 20.60 19.67 11.57
N GLY A 80 20.19 20.94 11.49
CA GLY A 80 20.13 21.81 12.66
C GLY A 80 20.12 23.30 12.39
N LEU A 81 19.98 24.07 13.47
CA LEU A 81 20.13 25.52 13.50
C LEU A 81 21.51 25.86 14.08
N LEU A 82 22.25 26.73 13.39
CA LEU A 82 23.62 27.04 13.75
C LEU A 82 23.85 28.54 13.95
N ASN A 83 24.63 28.87 14.97
CA ASN A 83 25.25 30.17 15.17
C ASN A 83 26.76 30.05 14.96
N LEU A 84 27.33 31.00 14.23
CA LEU A 84 28.77 31.10 14.01
C LEU A 84 29.26 32.45 14.50
N ASP A 85 30.33 32.42 15.27
CA ASP A 85 31.06 33.61 15.72
C ASP A 85 32.52 33.49 15.31
N VAL A 86 33.16 34.63 15.06
CA VAL A 86 34.53 34.75 14.60
C VAL A 86 35.25 35.79 15.44
N GLN A 87 36.47 35.50 15.85
CA GLN A 87 37.34 36.52 16.42
C GLN A 87 38.79 36.35 15.95
N ASP A 88 39.54 37.44 15.94
CA ASP A 88 41.00 37.41 15.92
C ASP A 88 41.48 37.68 17.35
N SER A 89 41.97 36.66 18.04
CA SER A 89 42.36 36.78 19.46
C SER A 89 43.77 37.34 19.67
N ASN A 90 44.52 37.57 18.58
CA ASN A 90 45.90 38.05 18.66
C ASN A 90 46.27 38.96 17.48
N TYR A 91 45.38 39.89 17.13
CA TYR A 91 45.59 40.78 15.99
C TYR A 91 46.91 41.56 16.13
N GLY A 92 47.68 41.62 15.05
CA GLY A 92 48.99 42.27 15.02
C GLY A 92 50.03 41.63 15.95
N GLN A 93 49.79 40.40 16.42
CA GLN A 93 50.62 39.71 17.42
C GLN A 93 50.76 40.47 18.75
N ALA A 94 49.76 41.30 19.08
CA ALA A 94 49.78 42.21 20.22
C ALA A 94 48.74 41.86 21.30
N SER A 95 48.21 40.63 21.30
CA SER A 95 47.12 40.19 22.19
C SER A 95 45.86 41.08 22.10
N ILE A 96 45.64 41.70 20.95
CA ILE A 96 44.45 42.50 20.65
C ILE A 96 43.36 41.56 20.16
N VAL A 97 42.20 41.58 20.82
CA VAL A 97 41.04 40.81 20.39
C VAL A 97 40.16 41.68 19.48
N ILE A 98 40.00 41.25 18.23
CA ILE A 98 38.97 41.76 17.33
C ILE A 98 37.81 40.77 17.37
N THR A 99 36.70 41.17 17.99
CA THR A 99 35.48 40.36 18.08
C THR A 99 34.55 40.65 16.92
N ALA A 100 33.90 39.63 16.37
CA ALA A 100 32.66 39.79 15.64
C ALA A 100 31.45 39.63 16.59
N LYS A 101 30.25 39.72 16.00
CA LYS A 101 29.02 39.28 16.64
C LYS A 101 28.68 37.90 16.09
N ASP A 102 28.19 37.02 16.94
CA ASP A 102 27.64 35.76 16.47
C ASP A 102 26.45 36.00 15.53
N ILE A 103 26.40 35.20 14.47
CA ILE A 103 25.33 35.27 13.47
C ILE A 103 24.64 33.91 13.34
N ASN A 104 23.34 33.95 13.12
CA ASN A 104 22.60 32.77 12.70
C ASN A 104 22.97 32.49 11.24
N ILE A 105 23.60 31.35 10.97
CA ILE A 105 24.00 30.96 9.60
C ILE A 105 22.95 30.06 8.91
N GLY A 106 21.79 29.91 9.55
CA GLY A 106 20.60 29.31 8.96
C GLY A 106 20.26 27.93 9.51
N ARG A 107 19.16 27.39 8.96
CA ARG A 107 18.71 26.03 9.16
C ARG A 107 19.29 25.14 8.06
N PHE A 108 19.96 24.08 8.46
CA PHE A 108 20.43 23.03 7.58
C PHE A 108 19.42 21.86 7.61
N ILE A 109 19.08 21.39 6.41
CA ILE A 109 18.16 20.28 6.14
C ILE A 109 18.94 19.15 5.44
N PRO A 110 18.38 17.93 5.36
CA PRO A 110 18.94 16.89 4.51
C PRO A 110 19.00 17.34 3.04
N ASP A 111 19.83 16.68 2.26
CA ASP A 111 19.93 16.88 0.82
C ASP A 111 18.87 16.04 0.07
N HIS A 112 18.63 14.80 0.51
CA HIS A 112 17.66 13.88 -0.09
C HIS A 112 17.24 12.76 0.88
N PHE A 113 16.17 12.05 0.52
CA PHE A 113 15.83 10.75 1.07
C PHE A 113 16.36 9.61 0.19
N LYS A 114 16.57 8.44 0.82
CA LYS A 114 16.59 7.15 0.13
C LYS A 114 15.58 6.23 0.79
N GLN A 115 15.00 5.34 0.00
CA GLN A 115 14.00 4.38 0.45
C GLN A 115 14.43 2.94 0.12
N THR A 116 14.07 2.02 1.01
CA THR A 116 14.17 0.56 0.82
C THR A 116 12.92 -0.11 1.40
N VAL A 117 12.65 -1.35 1.04
CA VAL A 117 11.61 -2.19 1.67
C VAL A 117 12.29 -3.06 2.73
N VAL A 118 11.77 -3.05 3.96
CA VAL A 118 12.28 -3.93 5.04
C VAL A 118 11.38 -5.14 5.26
N ASP A 119 10.10 -5.01 4.93
CA ASP A 119 9.13 -6.10 4.93
C ASP A 119 8.20 -5.89 3.73
N ASP A 120 8.14 -6.88 2.85
CA ASP A 120 7.25 -6.87 1.69
C ASP A 120 5.79 -7.09 2.09
N GLY A 121 5.52 -7.64 3.28
CA GLY A 121 4.18 -7.95 3.75
C GLY A 121 3.60 -9.21 3.10
N ASN A 122 2.35 -9.51 3.48
CA ASN A 122 1.59 -10.66 2.97
C ASN A 122 0.14 -10.24 2.75
N LEU A 123 -0.44 -10.66 1.64
CA LEU A 123 -1.86 -10.47 1.37
C LEU A 123 -2.71 -11.53 2.10
N PHE A 124 -3.96 -11.17 2.35
CA PHE A 124 -4.99 -11.99 2.97
C PHE A 124 -6.25 -11.94 2.13
N ALA A 125 -6.96 -13.06 2.07
CA ALA A 125 -8.33 -13.14 1.57
C ALA A 125 -9.20 -13.90 2.58
N THR A 126 -10.46 -13.48 2.71
CA THR A 126 -11.37 -13.94 3.78
C THR A 126 -11.64 -15.45 3.75
N CYS A 127 -11.57 -16.09 2.58
CA CYS A 127 -11.94 -17.49 2.41
C CYS A 127 -10.75 -18.41 2.10
N GLY A 128 -10.81 -19.66 2.57
CA GLY A 128 -9.80 -20.70 2.36
C GLY A 128 -8.75 -20.78 3.46
N THR A 129 -8.61 -21.95 4.08
CA THR A 129 -7.49 -22.23 4.98
C THR A 129 -6.39 -22.96 4.20
N ASN A 130 -5.39 -22.20 3.76
CA ASN A 130 -4.14 -22.67 3.16
C ASN A 130 -4.25 -23.38 1.78
N PRO A 131 -4.09 -22.65 0.65
CA PRO A 131 -3.86 -21.20 0.55
C PRO A 131 -5.17 -20.40 0.69
N PRO A 132 -5.12 -19.15 1.20
CA PRO A 132 -6.24 -18.23 1.11
C PRO A 132 -6.54 -17.92 -0.36
N PHE A 133 -7.82 -17.71 -0.68
CA PHE A 133 -8.24 -17.36 -2.03
C PHE A 133 -9.35 -16.31 -2.04
N ALA A 134 -9.44 -15.59 -3.15
CA ALA A 134 -10.55 -14.71 -3.49
C ALA A 134 -11.06 -15.02 -4.90
N TYR A 135 -12.33 -14.73 -5.17
CA TYR A 135 -12.90 -14.79 -6.50
C TYR A 135 -12.67 -13.48 -7.26
N SER A 136 -12.57 -13.54 -8.58
CA SER A 136 -12.57 -12.35 -9.43
C SER A 136 -13.88 -11.59 -9.26
N GLY A 137 -13.76 -10.33 -8.84
CA GLY A 137 -14.84 -9.41 -8.50
C GLY A 137 -15.23 -9.43 -7.03
N GLU A 138 -14.61 -10.27 -6.19
CA GLU A 138 -15.04 -10.44 -4.81
C GLU A 138 -14.81 -9.19 -3.96
N LYS A 139 -15.88 -8.75 -3.33
CA LYS A 139 -15.90 -7.69 -2.31
C LYS A 139 -16.46 -8.26 -1.02
N ASP A 140 -16.54 -7.44 0.01
CA ASP A 140 -17.19 -7.83 1.25
C ASP A 140 -18.69 -8.15 1.03
N GLU A 141 -19.17 -9.21 1.68
CA GLU A 141 -20.56 -9.69 1.54
C GLU A 141 -21.60 -8.74 2.16
N ALA A 142 -21.20 -7.87 3.08
CA ALA A 142 -22.12 -7.08 3.89
C ALA A 142 -22.59 -5.80 3.19
N ILE A 143 -21.68 -5.09 2.52
CA ILE A 143 -21.93 -3.81 1.87
C ILE A 143 -21.34 -3.71 0.45
N SER A 144 -20.56 -4.70 0.00
CA SER A 144 -20.00 -4.78 -1.36
C SER A 144 -19.24 -3.53 -1.79
N SER A 145 -18.50 -2.92 -0.86
CA SER A 145 -17.72 -1.69 -1.09
C SER A 145 -16.23 -1.83 -0.78
N ILE A 146 -15.81 -2.93 -0.15
CA ILE A 146 -14.43 -3.22 0.23
C ILE A 146 -13.99 -4.46 -0.55
N GLY A 147 -12.87 -4.39 -1.27
CA GLY A 147 -12.30 -5.54 -1.95
C GLY A 147 -11.95 -6.67 -0.98
N ALA A 148 -12.09 -7.93 -1.41
CA ALA A 148 -11.88 -9.09 -0.55
C ALA A 148 -10.41 -9.38 -0.19
N ILE A 149 -9.46 -8.71 -0.87
CA ILE A 149 -8.03 -8.85 -0.63
C ILE A 149 -7.54 -7.68 0.22
N SER A 150 -6.80 -7.97 1.29
CA SER A 150 -6.23 -6.98 2.21
C SER A 150 -4.86 -7.47 2.72
N TYR A 151 -4.28 -6.81 3.71
CA TYR A 151 -3.01 -7.26 4.31
C TYR A 151 -3.23 -8.23 5.47
N LEU A 152 -2.56 -9.39 5.45
CA LEU A 152 -2.29 -10.16 6.66
C LEU A 152 -1.18 -9.48 7.48
N ALA A 153 -0.15 -9.01 6.78
CA ALA A 153 0.94 -8.20 7.30
C ALA A 153 1.21 -7.07 6.32
N ASN A 154 1.17 -5.82 6.77
CA ASN A 154 1.37 -4.68 5.88
C ASN A 154 2.84 -4.57 5.47
N PRO A 155 3.13 -4.18 4.22
CA PRO A 155 4.47 -3.80 3.82
C PRO A 155 5.01 -2.62 4.64
N ILE A 156 6.33 -2.60 4.85
CA ILE A 156 7.05 -1.55 5.57
C ILE A 156 8.21 -1.03 4.73
N LEU A 157 8.21 0.28 4.49
CA LEU A 157 9.32 1.00 3.88
C LEU A 157 10.22 1.59 4.96
N VAL A 158 11.51 1.63 4.68
CA VAL A 158 12.49 2.41 5.43
C VAL A 158 12.87 3.61 4.61
N ILE A 159 12.66 4.82 5.15
CA ILE A 159 13.01 6.10 4.54
C ILE A 159 14.10 6.73 5.39
N THR A 160 15.26 7.01 4.81
CA THR A 160 16.41 7.60 5.54
C THR A 160 16.82 8.92 4.91
N ALA A 161 17.00 9.94 5.74
CA ALA A 161 17.48 11.26 5.34
C ALA A 161 19.01 11.28 5.22
N TYR A 162 19.52 11.81 4.10
CA TYR A 162 20.95 11.87 3.80
C TYR A 162 21.42 13.29 3.50
N ASN A 163 22.66 13.60 3.87
CA ASN A 163 23.33 14.81 3.38
C ASN A 163 23.90 14.59 1.97
N LYS A 164 24.42 15.66 1.36
CA LYS A 164 24.98 15.66 0.00
C LYS A 164 26.16 14.68 -0.21
N LYS A 165 26.80 14.21 0.86
CA LYS A 165 27.87 13.21 0.82
C LYS A 165 27.36 11.76 0.98
N GLY A 166 26.04 11.56 1.04
CA GLY A 166 25.43 10.25 1.21
C GLY A 166 25.59 9.67 2.62
N ILE A 167 25.79 10.52 3.64
CA ILE A 167 25.82 10.11 5.05
C ILE A 167 24.48 10.46 5.70
N SER A 168 23.92 9.53 6.48
CA SER A 168 22.64 9.75 7.18
C SER A 168 22.72 10.94 8.13
N THR A 169 21.69 11.79 8.10
CA THR A 169 21.51 12.94 8.99
C THR A 169 20.71 12.55 10.22
N LYS A 170 21.39 12.31 11.34
CA LYS A 170 20.81 11.80 12.58
C LYS A 170 19.85 12.78 13.27
N ASN A 171 20.04 14.07 13.01
CA ASN A 171 19.23 15.14 13.60
C ASN A 171 17.93 15.41 12.82
N TYR A 172 17.66 14.66 11.75
CA TYR A 172 16.35 14.66 11.10
C TYR A 172 15.33 13.93 11.98
N ASN A 173 14.87 14.62 13.03
CA ASN A 173 13.97 14.09 14.05
C ASN A 173 13.13 15.18 14.72
N GLY A 174 12.05 14.76 15.40
CA GLY A 174 11.15 15.67 16.11
C GLY A 174 10.73 16.87 15.24
N GLU A 175 10.92 18.08 15.76
CA GLU A 175 10.60 19.33 15.04
C GLU A 175 11.40 19.56 13.74
N PHE A 176 12.52 18.86 13.56
CA PHE A 176 13.37 18.96 12.37
C PHE A 176 13.02 17.95 11.28
N MET A 177 12.27 16.90 11.63
CA MET A 177 11.62 16.00 10.67
C MET A 177 10.40 16.70 10.11
N LYS A 178 10.42 17.00 8.81
CA LYS A 178 9.31 17.66 8.12
C LYS A 178 8.49 16.72 7.24
N LEU A 179 8.95 15.50 7.04
CA LEU A 179 8.22 14.46 6.32
C LEU A 179 7.06 13.95 7.18
N ARG A 180 5.87 13.90 6.59
CA ARG A 180 4.65 13.35 7.19
C ARG A 180 4.22 12.10 6.45
N ALA A 181 3.34 11.30 7.05
CA ALA A 181 2.77 10.12 6.38
C ALA A 181 2.04 10.50 5.08
N THR A 182 1.39 11.66 5.04
CA THR A 182 0.71 12.21 3.85
C THR A 182 1.64 12.58 2.71
N ASP A 183 2.94 12.68 2.99
CA ASP A 183 3.96 13.09 2.02
C ASP A 183 4.58 11.86 1.32
N VAL A 184 4.21 10.65 1.75
CA VAL A 184 4.57 9.38 1.11
C VAL A 184 3.41 8.96 0.22
N ILE A 185 3.56 9.20 -1.09
CA ILE A 185 2.53 8.88 -2.07
C ILE A 185 2.87 7.54 -2.73
N VAL A 186 1.96 6.59 -2.60
CA VAL A 186 2.06 5.27 -3.21
C VAL A 186 1.00 5.16 -4.30
N ALA A 187 1.41 4.80 -5.51
CA ALA A 187 0.49 4.59 -6.62
C ALA A 187 -0.41 3.38 -6.34
N ALA A 188 -1.71 3.52 -6.61
CA ALA A 188 -2.63 2.41 -6.53
C ALA A 188 -2.35 1.42 -7.68
N PRO A 189 -2.10 0.13 -7.39
CA PRO A 189 -1.96 -0.87 -8.45
C PRO A 189 -3.29 -1.02 -9.19
N SER A 190 -3.20 -1.18 -10.50
CA SER A 190 -4.36 -1.39 -11.39
C SER A 190 -4.23 -2.67 -12.23
N PHE A 191 -3.10 -3.35 -12.11
CA PHE A 191 -2.74 -4.51 -12.90
C PHE A 191 -1.90 -5.46 -12.05
N ASP A 192 -2.05 -6.75 -12.31
CA ASP A 192 -1.12 -7.79 -11.85
C ASP A 192 0.26 -7.59 -12.51
N GLN A 193 1.33 -8.21 -12.02
CA GLN A 193 2.62 -8.18 -12.75
C GLN A 193 2.73 -9.27 -13.82
N ASP A 194 2.08 -10.42 -13.61
CA ASP A 194 2.32 -11.64 -14.38
C ASP A 194 1.05 -12.30 -14.92
N ALA A 195 -0.03 -12.30 -14.15
CA ALA A 195 -1.27 -13.00 -14.47
C ALA A 195 -1.94 -12.39 -15.71
N ARG A 196 -2.24 -13.27 -16.67
CA ARG A 196 -2.83 -12.87 -17.96
C ARG A 196 -4.21 -13.46 -18.15
N GLY A 197 -5.08 -12.67 -18.77
CA GLY A 197 -6.39 -13.13 -19.21
C GLY A 197 -6.30 -13.95 -20.50
N ILE A 198 -7.47 -14.35 -21.00
CA ILE A 198 -7.63 -15.11 -22.25
C ILE A 198 -6.97 -14.39 -23.45
N ASP A 199 -7.03 -13.05 -23.47
CA ASP A 199 -6.43 -12.22 -24.53
C ASP A 199 -4.90 -12.03 -24.40
N ASN A 200 -4.28 -12.73 -23.44
CA ASN A 200 -2.86 -12.67 -23.11
C ASN A 200 -2.37 -11.29 -22.61
N LYS A 201 -3.28 -10.37 -22.24
CA LYS A 201 -2.94 -9.15 -21.52
C LYS A 201 -3.00 -9.38 -20.02
N ILE A 202 -2.24 -8.55 -19.31
CA ILE A 202 -2.21 -8.54 -17.85
C ILE A 202 -3.62 -8.25 -17.29
N LEU A 203 -4.03 -9.02 -16.30
CA LEU A 203 -5.32 -8.85 -15.64
C LEU A 203 -5.33 -7.57 -14.81
N SER A 204 -6.44 -6.84 -14.92
CA SER A 204 -6.66 -5.62 -14.14
C SER A 204 -7.24 -5.93 -12.77
N LEU A 205 -6.86 -5.14 -11.78
CA LEU A 205 -7.43 -5.12 -10.43
C LEU A 205 -7.85 -3.70 -10.06
N THR A 206 -8.71 -3.59 -9.06
CA THR A 206 -9.15 -2.31 -8.50
C THR A 206 -8.69 -2.22 -7.05
N THR A 207 -8.21 -1.04 -6.70
CA THR A 207 -7.76 -0.68 -5.35
C THR A 207 -8.77 0.27 -4.71
N ASN A 208 -9.19 -0.02 -3.48
CA ASN A 208 -10.00 0.85 -2.60
C ASN A 208 -11.38 1.30 -3.09
N ASP A 209 -11.92 0.74 -4.18
CA ASP A 209 -13.23 1.04 -4.82
C ASP A 209 -13.55 2.54 -5.09
N ASP A 210 -12.61 3.43 -4.85
CA ASP A 210 -12.80 4.88 -4.79
C ASP A 210 -12.33 5.63 -6.06
N ASN A 211 -11.94 4.92 -7.12
CA ASN A 211 -11.25 5.50 -8.30
C ASN A 211 -10.03 6.37 -7.92
N ASN A 212 -9.42 6.13 -6.76
CA ASN A 212 -8.24 6.87 -6.34
C ASN A 212 -7.02 6.30 -7.06
N ASN A 213 -6.18 7.18 -7.63
CA ASN A 213 -4.92 6.79 -8.25
C ASN A 213 -3.84 6.40 -7.22
N TYR A 214 -4.15 6.52 -5.92
CA TYR A 214 -3.21 6.32 -4.83
C TYR A 214 -3.78 5.41 -3.75
N MET A 215 -2.88 4.69 -3.08
CA MET A 215 -3.17 3.95 -1.85
C MET A 215 -3.63 4.90 -0.74
N LYS A 216 -4.27 4.35 0.31
CA LYS A 216 -4.60 5.13 1.51
C LYS A 216 -3.31 5.52 2.25
N THR A 217 -3.34 6.67 2.92
CA THR A 217 -2.22 7.11 3.76
C THR A 217 -1.97 6.12 4.88
N GLY A 218 -0.76 5.58 4.94
CA GLY A 218 -0.30 4.68 5.99
C GLY A 218 0.15 5.42 7.25
N THR A 219 1.00 4.77 8.03
CA THR A 219 1.56 5.34 9.26
C THR A 219 3.06 5.54 9.11
N LEU A 220 3.56 6.70 9.57
CA LEU A 220 4.98 7.04 9.56
C LEU A 220 5.47 7.09 11.01
N THR A 221 6.43 6.25 11.34
CA THR A 221 7.03 6.19 12.67
C THR A 221 8.51 6.50 12.59
N GLN A 222 9.02 7.18 13.60
CA GLN A 222 10.43 7.51 13.69
C GLN A 222 11.21 6.36 14.33
N SER A 223 12.30 5.97 13.68
CA SER A 223 13.36 5.14 14.24
C SER A 223 14.55 6.03 14.66
N SER A 224 15.67 5.42 15.03
CA SER A 224 16.87 6.16 15.43
C SER A 224 17.66 6.70 14.24
N GLY A 225 18.39 7.80 14.43
CA GLY A 225 19.43 8.22 13.48
C GLY A 225 18.94 8.69 12.11
N GLY A 226 17.82 9.43 12.05
CA GLY A 226 17.29 9.98 10.80
C GLY A 226 16.56 8.96 9.91
N VAL A 227 16.24 7.79 10.47
CA VAL A 227 15.54 6.69 9.82
C VAL A 227 14.06 6.72 10.22
N LEU A 228 13.18 6.53 9.25
CA LEU A 228 11.73 6.50 9.41
C LEU A 228 11.18 5.19 8.83
N HIS A 229 10.14 4.63 9.45
CA HIS A 229 9.40 3.49 8.93
C HIS A 229 8.01 3.93 8.48
N TYR A 230 7.69 3.71 7.21
CA TYR A 230 6.35 3.91 6.68
C TYR A 230 5.68 2.56 6.49
N GLN A 231 4.65 2.28 7.29
CA GLN A 231 3.82 1.09 7.17
C GLN A 231 2.57 1.45 6.36
N PHE A 232 2.23 0.62 5.38
CA PHE A 232 1.04 0.80 4.53
C PHE A 232 -0.25 0.75 5.35
N SER A 233 -1.34 1.31 4.82
CA SER A 233 -2.59 1.44 5.56
C SER A 233 -3.28 0.09 5.75
N ASN A 234 -3.97 -0.08 6.88
CA ASN A 234 -4.88 -1.22 7.07
C ASN A 234 -6.19 -1.08 6.29
N ASP A 235 -6.48 0.13 5.81
CA ASP A 235 -7.71 0.43 5.06
C ASP A 235 -7.56 0.11 3.56
N ASP A 236 -6.34 -0.22 3.11
CA ASP A 236 -6.09 -0.62 1.74
C ASP A 236 -6.72 -2.00 1.45
N ASN A 237 -7.46 -2.07 0.35
CA ASN A 237 -8.12 -3.27 -0.11
C ASN A 237 -8.12 -3.37 -1.64
N PHE A 238 -8.21 -4.60 -2.15
CA PHE A 238 -8.09 -4.91 -3.56
C PHE A 238 -9.10 -5.99 -3.99
N TYR A 239 -9.45 -5.98 -5.27
CA TYR A 239 -10.13 -7.08 -5.93
C TYR A 239 -9.78 -7.13 -7.42
N TYR A 240 -9.71 -8.33 -8.00
CA TYR A 240 -9.50 -8.48 -9.44
C TYR A 240 -10.78 -8.18 -10.19
N ASN A 241 -10.70 -7.44 -11.29
CA ASN A 241 -11.89 -7.07 -12.04
C ASN A 241 -12.49 -8.29 -12.74
N ARG A 242 -13.79 -8.54 -12.49
CA ARG A 242 -14.52 -9.63 -13.12
C ARG A 242 -14.86 -9.28 -14.56
N THR A 243 -14.32 -10.04 -15.50
CA THR A 243 -14.61 -9.89 -16.93
C THR A 243 -14.57 -11.25 -17.62
N ALA A 244 -15.10 -11.34 -18.84
CA ALA A 244 -14.92 -12.53 -19.70
C ALA A 244 -13.44 -12.90 -19.88
N ASN A 245 -12.56 -11.89 -19.91
CA ASN A 245 -11.12 -12.09 -20.04
C ASN A 245 -10.48 -12.75 -18.80
N ALA A 246 -11.11 -12.62 -17.63
CA ALA A 246 -10.63 -13.16 -16.36
C ALA A 246 -11.05 -14.62 -16.12
N LEU A 247 -11.80 -15.26 -17.03
CA LEU A 247 -12.12 -16.69 -16.97
C LEU A 247 -10.88 -17.52 -17.33
N VAL A 248 -9.94 -17.62 -16.40
CA VAL A 248 -8.68 -18.36 -16.52
C VAL A 248 -8.51 -19.34 -15.35
N ALA A 249 -7.55 -20.26 -15.47
CA ALA A 249 -7.18 -21.15 -14.36
C ALA A 249 -6.75 -20.34 -13.13
N PRO A 250 -6.87 -20.90 -11.90
CA PRO A 250 -6.43 -20.22 -10.69
C PRO A 250 -4.95 -19.83 -10.75
N PHE A 251 -4.65 -18.62 -10.27
CA PHE A 251 -3.29 -18.08 -10.22
C PHE A 251 -3.04 -17.41 -8.87
N THR A 252 -1.78 -17.24 -8.49
CA THR A 252 -1.41 -16.43 -7.31
C THR A 252 -1.30 -14.98 -7.75
N SER A 253 -1.96 -14.07 -7.04
CA SER A 253 -1.89 -12.63 -7.31
C SER A 253 -0.45 -12.12 -7.20
N ASP A 254 -0.04 -11.29 -8.14
CA ASP A 254 1.23 -10.57 -8.08
C ASP A 254 0.95 -9.07 -8.15
N ILE A 255 1.02 -8.39 -7.00
CA ILE A 255 0.62 -6.99 -6.84
C ILE A 255 1.78 -6.18 -6.26
N ASP A 256 2.43 -5.42 -7.13
CA ASP A 256 3.54 -4.53 -6.78
C ASP A 256 3.07 -3.15 -6.32
N PHE A 257 3.65 -2.66 -5.22
CA PHE A 257 3.37 -1.31 -4.71
C PHE A 257 4.50 -0.34 -5.03
N SER A 258 4.25 0.49 -6.04
CA SER A 258 5.22 1.50 -6.51
C SER A 258 5.06 2.82 -5.75
N ILE A 259 6.19 3.37 -5.31
CA ILE A 259 6.23 4.70 -4.69
C ILE A 259 6.25 5.75 -5.79
N ASP A 260 5.28 6.66 -5.75
CA ASP A 260 5.16 7.78 -6.68
C ASP A 260 6.09 8.93 -6.24
N THR A 261 5.91 9.43 -5.02
CA THR A 261 6.74 10.52 -4.48
C THR A 261 6.94 10.40 -2.97
N ILE A 262 8.08 10.90 -2.49
CA ILE A 262 8.33 11.17 -1.07
C ILE A 262 9.02 12.53 -0.97
N ILE A 263 8.25 13.57 -0.67
CA ILE A 263 8.77 14.95 -0.62
C ILE A 263 8.25 15.64 0.64
N ASP A 264 9.16 16.08 1.51
CA ASP A 264 8.77 16.79 2.72
C ASP A 264 8.45 18.28 2.48
N SER A 265 7.96 18.97 3.52
CA SER A 265 7.64 20.40 3.40
C SER A 265 8.86 21.33 3.23
N ASP A 266 10.08 20.83 3.39
CA ASP A 266 11.32 21.55 3.08
C ASP A 266 11.80 21.31 1.65
N SER A 267 11.02 20.57 0.85
CA SER A 267 11.37 20.13 -0.51
C SER A 267 12.58 19.18 -0.54
N VAL A 268 12.82 18.42 0.54
CA VAL A 268 13.73 17.28 0.52
C VAL A 268 13.00 16.15 -0.21
N ASP A 269 13.56 15.73 -1.34
CA ASP A 269 12.96 14.73 -2.23
C ASP A 269 13.68 13.38 -2.09
N LEU A 270 12.99 12.32 -2.50
CA LEU A 270 13.57 11.01 -2.74
C LEU A 270 14.48 11.05 -3.97
N ILE A 271 15.76 10.73 -3.77
CA ILE A 271 16.66 10.44 -4.90
C ILE A 271 16.71 8.92 -5.07
N PRO A 272 16.31 8.37 -6.23
CA PRO A 272 16.39 6.93 -6.49
C PRO A 272 17.82 6.41 -6.30
N SER A 273 17.95 5.16 -5.87
CA SER A 273 19.25 4.51 -5.66
C SER A 273 20.10 4.41 -6.94
N ASP A 274 19.47 4.52 -8.12
CA ASP A 274 20.12 4.55 -9.43
C ASP A 274 19.57 5.72 -10.28
N SER A 275 20.40 6.71 -10.59
CA SER A 275 20.01 7.86 -11.41
C SER A 275 19.86 7.54 -12.91
N SER A 276 20.23 6.33 -13.35
CA SER A 276 20.00 5.85 -14.72
C SER A 276 18.63 5.18 -14.91
N LEU A 277 17.91 4.93 -13.82
CA LEU A 277 16.57 4.37 -13.79
C LEU A 277 15.66 5.33 -13.02
N LEU A 278 15.14 6.34 -13.72
CA LEU A 278 14.18 7.28 -13.14
C LEU A 278 12.74 6.76 -13.35
N PRO A 279 11.94 6.58 -12.29
CA PRO A 279 12.29 6.43 -10.87
C PRO A 279 12.17 4.95 -10.47
N THR A 280 13.27 4.23 -10.27
CA THR A 280 13.18 2.95 -9.54
C THR A 280 13.23 3.24 -8.06
N THR A 281 12.07 3.59 -7.51
CA THR A 281 11.80 3.36 -6.10
C THR A 281 11.83 1.85 -5.83
N VAL A 282 12.22 1.41 -4.64
CA VAL A 282 12.16 -0.01 -4.31
C VAL A 282 10.69 -0.34 -4.09
N VAL A 283 10.17 -1.24 -4.92
CA VAL A 283 8.79 -1.69 -4.92
C VAL A 283 8.60 -2.73 -3.82
N ALA A 284 7.50 -2.64 -3.07
CA ALA A 284 7.12 -3.69 -2.14
C ALA A 284 6.27 -4.74 -2.88
N HIS A 285 6.60 -6.01 -2.66
CA HIS A 285 6.03 -7.16 -3.36
C HIS A 285 5.49 -8.19 -2.35
N PRO A 286 4.30 -7.95 -1.77
CA PRO A 286 3.74 -8.84 -0.76
C PRO A 286 3.48 -10.25 -1.30
N GLU A 287 3.55 -11.26 -0.42
CA GLU A 287 3.13 -12.62 -0.80
C GLU A 287 1.64 -12.62 -1.19
N GLY A 288 1.34 -13.14 -2.38
CA GLY A 288 0.01 -13.11 -2.97
C GLY A 288 -0.99 -14.12 -2.40
N VAL A 289 -2.26 -13.93 -2.76
CA VAL A 289 -3.36 -14.89 -2.51
C VAL A 289 -3.79 -15.53 -3.82
N GLN A 290 -4.44 -16.70 -3.75
CA GLN A 290 -4.96 -17.33 -4.96
C GLN A 290 -6.21 -16.60 -5.47
N ILE A 291 -6.26 -16.31 -6.77
CA ILE A 291 -7.42 -15.75 -7.44
C ILE A 291 -8.12 -16.83 -8.25
N ARG A 292 -9.45 -16.89 -8.16
CA ARG A 292 -10.28 -17.88 -8.84
C ARG A 292 -11.41 -17.21 -9.63
N PHE A 293 -11.81 -17.80 -10.75
CA PHE A 293 -13.06 -17.41 -11.39
C PHE A 293 -14.23 -18.25 -10.87
N GLY A 294 -15.06 -17.66 -10.01
CA GLY A 294 -16.16 -18.37 -9.34
C GLY A 294 -17.49 -18.30 -10.09
N ARG A 295 -18.37 -19.27 -9.84
CA ARG A 295 -19.81 -19.19 -10.14
C ARG A 295 -20.63 -19.93 -9.11
N LEU A 296 -21.89 -19.54 -8.96
CA LEU A 296 -22.87 -20.30 -8.19
C LEU A 296 -23.75 -21.12 -9.13
N VAL A 297 -24.08 -22.35 -8.74
CA VAL A 297 -24.95 -23.27 -9.48
C VAL A 297 -26.14 -23.66 -8.62
N LEU A 298 -27.33 -23.45 -9.17
CA LEU A 298 -28.59 -23.89 -8.59
C LEU A 298 -29.04 -25.16 -9.32
N LYS A 299 -29.25 -26.26 -8.59
CA LYS A 299 -29.58 -27.56 -9.19
C LYS A 299 -31.09 -27.79 -9.26
N ASN A 300 -31.58 -28.40 -10.33
CA ASN A 300 -32.98 -28.85 -10.43
C ASN A 300 -33.35 -29.80 -9.28
N SER A 301 -34.58 -29.70 -8.82
CA SER A 301 -35.13 -30.54 -7.76
C SER A 301 -36.40 -31.25 -8.23
N VAL A 302 -36.61 -32.49 -7.84
CA VAL A 302 -37.75 -33.30 -8.30
C VAL A 302 -38.29 -34.16 -7.16
N GLY A 303 -39.61 -34.18 -6.98
CA GLY A 303 -40.25 -35.07 -6.02
C GLY A 303 -41.77 -34.97 -5.99
N PRO A 304 -42.42 -35.60 -5.01
CA PRO A 304 -43.87 -35.59 -4.89
C PRO A 304 -44.36 -34.20 -4.45
N GLU A 305 -45.57 -33.85 -4.87
CA GLU A 305 -46.27 -32.61 -4.48
C GLU A 305 -46.57 -32.51 -2.97
N THR A 306 -46.36 -33.59 -2.22
CA THR A 306 -46.62 -33.73 -0.79
C THR A 306 -45.39 -33.62 0.10
N SER A 307 -44.21 -33.33 -0.45
CA SER A 307 -42.97 -33.21 0.33
C SER A 307 -42.15 -32.03 -0.15
N ASN A 308 -41.47 -31.37 0.78
CA ASN A 308 -40.57 -30.28 0.44
C ASN A 308 -39.47 -30.77 -0.50
N LEU A 309 -39.06 -29.93 -1.45
CA LEU A 309 -37.94 -30.24 -2.33
C LEU A 309 -36.70 -29.50 -1.89
N THR A 310 -35.61 -30.22 -1.66
CA THR A 310 -34.30 -29.61 -1.43
C THR A 310 -33.83 -28.89 -2.69
N GLN A 311 -33.55 -27.61 -2.54
CA GLN A 311 -33.02 -26.76 -3.59
C GLN A 311 -31.51 -26.62 -3.36
N SER A 312 -30.72 -27.47 -4.05
CA SER A 312 -29.27 -27.54 -3.79
C SER A 312 -28.53 -26.43 -4.53
N LEU A 313 -27.73 -25.68 -3.76
CA LEU A 313 -26.76 -24.72 -4.27
C LEU A 313 -25.35 -25.28 -4.17
N GLN A 314 -24.53 -24.96 -5.15
CA GLN A 314 -23.13 -25.36 -5.20
C GLN A 314 -22.28 -24.18 -5.70
N VAL A 315 -21.19 -23.87 -5.00
CA VAL A 315 -20.20 -22.90 -5.47
C VAL A 315 -19.09 -23.63 -6.21
N GLU A 316 -18.77 -23.14 -7.40
CA GLU A 316 -17.76 -23.70 -8.29
C GLU A 316 -16.72 -22.66 -8.65
N HIS A 317 -15.53 -23.12 -9.05
CA HIS A 317 -14.53 -22.32 -9.72
C HIS A 317 -14.03 -22.99 -10.99
N PHE A 318 -13.58 -22.18 -11.93
CA PHE A 318 -12.95 -22.66 -13.15
C PHE A 318 -11.51 -23.11 -12.85
N ASP A 319 -11.14 -24.33 -13.26
CA ASP A 319 -9.79 -24.89 -13.06
C ASP A 319 -8.85 -24.65 -14.26
N GLY A 320 -9.35 -24.05 -15.33
CA GLY A 320 -8.66 -23.87 -16.61
C GLY A 320 -9.32 -24.63 -17.76
N ASP A 321 -10.02 -25.71 -17.45
CA ASP A 321 -10.73 -26.56 -18.43
C ASP A 321 -12.22 -26.70 -18.09
N HIS A 322 -12.56 -26.86 -16.81
CA HIS A 322 -13.90 -27.13 -16.32
C HIS A 322 -14.20 -26.34 -15.05
N PHE A 323 -15.48 -26.21 -14.73
CA PHE A 323 -15.90 -25.77 -13.41
C PHE A 323 -15.93 -26.95 -12.45
N ILE A 324 -15.26 -26.80 -11.31
CA ILE A 324 -15.18 -27.78 -10.24
C ILE A 324 -15.68 -27.17 -8.93
N VAL A 325 -16.16 -28.01 -8.01
CA VAL A 325 -16.66 -27.56 -6.69
C VAL A 325 -15.54 -26.90 -5.91
N SER A 326 -15.75 -25.67 -5.39
CA SER A 326 -14.83 -25.07 -4.42
C SER A 326 -15.04 -25.68 -3.04
N SER A 327 -14.59 -26.92 -2.86
CA SER A 327 -14.79 -27.69 -1.62
C SER A 327 -14.10 -27.11 -0.38
N ASP A 328 -13.21 -26.16 -0.56
CA ASP A 328 -12.52 -25.40 0.46
C ASP A 328 -13.22 -24.06 0.80
N ASN A 329 -14.31 -23.73 0.11
CA ASN A 329 -15.14 -22.57 0.41
C ASN A 329 -16.17 -22.91 1.50
N ASN A 330 -15.83 -22.54 2.73
CA ASN A 330 -16.73 -22.65 3.88
C ASN A 330 -17.07 -21.29 4.52
N CYS A 331 -16.71 -20.19 3.85
CA CYS A 331 -16.94 -18.83 4.37
C CYS A 331 -18.09 -18.13 3.64
N LEU A 332 -18.33 -18.49 2.37
CA LEU A 332 -19.45 -17.95 1.60
C LEU A 332 -20.78 -18.21 2.33
N SER A 333 -21.57 -17.16 2.50
CA SER A 333 -22.91 -17.28 3.06
C SER A 333 -23.98 -17.59 2.00
N TYR A 334 -25.10 -18.16 2.43
CA TYR A 334 -26.34 -18.26 1.68
C TYR A 334 -27.50 -17.78 2.53
N ASP A 335 -28.58 -17.37 1.88
CA ASP A 335 -29.85 -16.99 2.53
C ASP A 335 -31.02 -17.46 1.65
N ASP A 336 -32.04 -18.08 2.26
CA ASP A 336 -33.24 -18.48 1.51
C ASP A 336 -34.09 -17.29 1.06
N GLU A 337 -33.92 -16.11 1.67
CA GLU A 337 -34.53 -14.84 1.21
C GLU A 337 -34.06 -14.44 -0.19
N ASN A 338 -32.89 -14.91 -0.65
CA ASN A 338 -32.39 -14.66 -2.00
C ASN A 338 -33.02 -15.58 -3.07
N ILE A 339 -33.93 -16.47 -2.70
CA ILE A 339 -34.67 -17.29 -3.68
C ILE A 339 -35.80 -16.46 -4.31
N ILE A 340 -35.76 -16.36 -5.64
CA ILE A 340 -36.80 -15.75 -6.45
C ILE A 340 -37.57 -16.87 -7.16
N LEU A 341 -38.89 -16.86 -7.01
CA LEU A 341 -39.82 -17.81 -7.64
C LEU A 341 -40.69 -17.08 -8.67
N ASP A 342 -41.21 -17.82 -9.66
CA ASP A 342 -42.15 -17.27 -10.64
C ASP A 342 -43.35 -16.56 -9.96
N ASP A 343 -43.77 -15.42 -10.51
CA ASP A 343 -44.97 -14.67 -10.06
C ASP A 343 -46.20 -15.60 -10.13
N SER A 344 -46.62 -16.15 -8.97
CA SER A 344 -47.69 -17.17 -8.74
C SER A 344 -47.25 -18.60 -8.39
N ALA A 345 -45.97 -18.84 -8.13
CA ALA A 345 -45.49 -20.13 -7.61
C ALA A 345 -46.26 -20.51 -6.32
N PRO A 346 -46.90 -21.70 -6.24
CA PRO A 346 -47.67 -22.14 -5.08
C PRO A 346 -46.79 -22.67 -3.94
N THR A 347 -45.57 -22.15 -3.80
CA THR A 347 -44.56 -22.59 -2.84
C THR A 347 -43.81 -21.37 -2.29
N VAL A 348 -43.06 -21.58 -1.21
CA VAL A 348 -42.15 -20.60 -0.61
C VAL A 348 -40.82 -21.28 -0.32
N ALA A 349 -39.73 -20.51 -0.33
CA ALA A 349 -38.44 -20.95 0.16
C ALA A 349 -38.46 -21.08 1.69
N LEU A 350 -37.72 -22.06 2.19
CA LEU A 350 -37.50 -22.36 3.61
C LEU A 350 -36.02 -22.71 3.78
N GLY A 351 -35.42 -22.41 4.93
CA GLY A 351 -34.06 -22.84 5.25
C GLY A 351 -33.28 -21.88 6.12
N GLY A 352 -33.63 -20.59 6.07
CA GLY A 352 -32.86 -19.50 6.69
C GLY A 352 -31.49 -19.31 6.04
N ASP A 353 -30.64 -18.58 6.75
CA ASP A 353 -29.26 -18.30 6.39
C ASP A 353 -28.26 -19.35 6.90
N GLY A 354 -27.06 -19.35 6.31
CA GLY A 354 -25.94 -20.17 6.76
C GLY A 354 -24.72 -20.05 5.86
N HIS A 355 -23.77 -20.98 6.00
CA HIS A 355 -22.57 -21.04 5.17
C HIS A 355 -22.51 -22.33 4.36
N PHE A 356 -21.90 -22.26 3.18
CA PHE A 356 -21.59 -23.46 2.39
C PHE A 356 -20.67 -24.40 3.17
N ILE A 357 -20.86 -25.71 2.99
CA ILE A 357 -19.97 -26.73 3.56
C ILE A 357 -19.48 -27.60 2.41
N ALA A 358 -18.16 -27.69 2.25
CA ALA A 358 -17.54 -28.38 1.13
C ALA A 358 -18.07 -27.89 -0.24
N GLY A 359 -18.37 -26.59 -0.33
CA GLY A 359 -18.88 -25.95 -1.54
C GLY A 359 -20.33 -26.28 -1.91
N GLU A 360 -21.09 -26.98 -1.05
CA GLU A 360 -22.52 -27.25 -1.27
C GLU A 360 -23.38 -26.79 -0.08
N THR A 361 -24.62 -26.42 -0.34
CA THR A 361 -25.69 -26.37 0.67
C THR A 361 -26.95 -27.07 0.17
N ARG A 362 -27.68 -27.64 1.13
CA ARG A 362 -28.97 -28.33 0.96
C ARG A 362 -29.99 -27.89 2.02
N ALA A 363 -29.69 -26.80 2.73
CA ALA A 363 -30.56 -26.26 3.77
C ALA A 363 -31.81 -25.63 3.17
N ILE A 364 -31.67 -24.99 2.00
CA ILE A 364 -32.79 -24.38 1.28
C ILE A 364 -33.71 -25.48 0.73
N GLN A 365 -34.99 -25.33 1.01
CA GLN A 365 -36.07 -26.18 0.54
C GLN A 365 -37.22 -25.34 0.01
N LEU A 366 -37.97 -25.90 -0.94
CA LEU A 366 -39.24 -25.37 -1.38
C LEU A 366 -40.36 -26.12 -0.67
N GLN A 367 -41.28 -25.40 -0.04
CA GLN A 367 -42.42 -25.99 0.65
C GLN A 367 -43.29 -26.82 -0.31
N ALA A 368 -43.75 -27.99 0.14
CA ALA A 368 -44.67 -28.81 -0.64
C ALA A 368 -45.95 -28.03 -1.04
N PRO A 369 -46.22 -27.81 -2.34
CA PRO A 369 -47.35 -27.00 -2.79
C PRO A 369 -48.69 -27.76 -2.81
N GLY A 370 -48.67 -29.09 -2.65
CA GLY A 370 -49.85 -29.95 -2.76
C GLY A 370 -50.42 -30.09 -4.18
N VAL A 371 -49.80 -29.43 -5.16
CA VAL A 371 -50.16 -29.47 -6.58
C VAL A 371 -48.96 -29.86 -7.43
N LYS A 372 -49.23 -30.45 -8.60
CA LYS A 372 -48.18 -30.85 -9.54
C LYS A 372 -47.83 -29.69 -10.46
N GLY A 373 -46.57 -29.58 -10.85
CA GLY A 373 -46.09 -28.55 -11.76
C GLY A 373 -44.58 -28.36 -11.70
N ASP A 374 -44.08 -27.64 -12.69
CA ASP A 374 -42.73 -27.10 -12.71
C ASP A 374 -42.77 -25.67 -12.16
N ILE A 375 -41.81 -25.34 -11.31
CA ILE A 375 -41.63 -24.00 -10.74
C ILE A 375 -40.23 -23.53 -11.11
N GLY A 376 -40.13 -22.37 -11.75
CA GLY A 376 -38.87 -21.67 -11.97
C GLY A 376 -38.32 -21.16 -10.65
N VAL A 377 -37.02 -21.39 -10.43
CA VAL A 377 -36.30 -20.96 -9.25
C VAL A 377 -35.06 -20.22 -9.73
N GLU A 378 -34.87 -19.02 -9.22
CA GLU A 378 -33.63 -18.24 -9.36
C GLU A 378 -33.08 -17.98 -7.96
N TYR A 379 -31.75 -17.88 -7.84
CA TYR A 379 -31.10 -17.44 -6.61
C TYR A 379 -30.31 -16.16 -6.88
N GLU A 380 -30.61 -15.08 -6.16
CA GLU A 380 -29.86 -13.84 -6.23
C GLU A 380 -28.45 -14.04 -5.68
N ALA A 381 -27.49 -14.21 -6.59
CA ALA A 381 -26.09 -14.45 -6.24
C ALA A 381 -25.33 -13.12 -6.11
N TYR A 382 -24.26 -13.12 -5.32
CA TYR A 382 -23.27 -12.04 -5.37
C TYR A 382 -22.72 -11.87 -6.80
N ASP A 383 -22.41 -10.63 -7.18
CA ASP A 383 -21.96 -10.30 -8.54
C ASP A 383 -20.72 -11.12 -8.98
N TRP A 384 -19.83 -11.44 -8.04
CA TRP A 384 -18.64 -12.27 -8.28
C TRP A 384 -18.92 -13.77 -8.46
N LEU A 385 -20.18 -14.22 -8.31
CA LEU A 385 -20.62 -15.60 -8.54
C LEU A 385 -21.69 -15.72 -9.63
N LYS A 386 -22.13 -14.60 -10.24
CA LYS A 386 -22.99 -14.61 -11.42
C LYS A 386 -22.24 -15.15 -12.64
N TYR A 387 -22.95 -15.77 -13.58
CA TYR A 387 -22.33 -16.38 -14.76
C TYR A 387 -23.07 -15.97 -16.05
N ASP A 388 -22.47 -16.26 -17.19
CA ASP A 388 -23.08 -16.07 -18.51
C ASP A 388 -23.92 -17.31 -18.86
N TRP A 389 -25.09 -17.44 -18.21
CA TRP A 389 -25.98 -18.58 -18.39
C TRP A 389 -26.76 -18.51 -19.72
N ASN A 390 -26.97 -17.30 -20.24
CA ASN A 390 -27.66 -17.07 -21.51
C ASN A 390 -26.71 -16.99 -22.72
N ASN A 391 -25.39 -17.04 -22.50
CA ASN A 391 -24.33 -17.01 -23.50
C ASN A 391 -24.33 -15.74 -24.36
N ASP A 392 -24.58 -14.58 -23.72
CA ASP A 392 -24.54 -13.26 -24.35
C ASP A 392 -23.18 -12.53 -24.15
N GLY A 393 -22.26 -13.14 -23.41
CA GLY A 393 -20.94 -12.62 -23.08
C GLY A 393 -20.90 -11.79 -21.80
N ALA A 394 -22.03 -11.58 -21.13
CA ALA A 394 -22.12 -10.87 -19.86
C ALA A 394 -22.21 -11.85 -18.68
N TYR A 395 -21.32 -11.69 -17.71
CA TYR A 395 -21.23 -12.55 -16.52
C TYR A 395 -22.11 -12.01 -15.39
N ASN A 396 -23.39 -11.79 -15.69
CA ASN A 396 -24.33 -11.05 -14.85
C ASN A 396 -25.64 -11.79 -14.57
N ASN A 397 -25.74 -13.08 -14.92
CA ASN A 397 -26.96 -13.86 -14.66
C ASN A 397 -26.86 -14.60 -13.32
N ASN A 398 -27.93 -14.51 -12.55
CA ASN A 398 -28.18 -15.39 -11.42
C ASN A 398 -28.34 -16.85 -11.89
N PRO A 399 -27.94 -17.85 -11.09
CA PRO A 399 -28.23 -19.25 -11.40
C PRO A 399 -29.73 -19.54 -11.31
N THR A 400 -30.22 -20.32 -12.26
CA THR A 400 -31.62 -20.74 -12.33
C THR A 400 -31.74 -22.26 -12.32
N ALA A 401 -32.89 -22.75 -11.86
CA ALA A 401 -33.25 -24.15 -11.82
C ALA A 401 -34.76 -24.32 -11.99
N VAL A 402 -35.17 -25.57 -12.22
CA VAL A 402 -36.57 -26.00 -12.23
C VAL A 402 -36.79 -26.97 -11.07
N ALA A 403 -37.78 -26.65 -10.24
CA ALA A 403 -38.31 -27.54 -9.21
C ALA A 403 -39.60 -28.20 -9.70
N THR A 404 -39.57 -29.52 -9.87
CA THR A 404 -40.70 -30.28 -10.39
C THR A 404 -41.41 -31.06 -9.28
N PHE A 405 -42.63 -30.65 -8.98
CA PHE A 405 -43.56 -31.35 -8.09
C PHE A 405 -44.50 -32.27 -8.87
N GLY A 406 -44.70 -33.50 -8.38
CA GLY A 406 -45.63 -34.45 -8.99
C GLY A 406 -44.98 -35.71 -9.57
N PHE A 407 -43.67 -35.88 -9.39
CA PHE A 407 -42.97 -37.12 -9.73
C PHE A 407 -42.68 -37.92 -8.46
N PHE A 408 -43.24 -39.13 -8.41
CA PHE A 408 -42.86 -40.12 -7.41
C PHE A 408 -41.51 -40.70 -7.83
N ARG A 409 -40.50 -40.75 -6.93
CA ARG A 409 -39.39 -41.69 -7.09
C ARG A 409 -39.98 -43.11 -7.01
N GLY A 410 -40.43 -43.61 -8.16
CA GLY A 410 -40.76 -45.02 -8.32
C GLY A 410 -39.52 -45.83 -8.01
N ASN A 411 -39.72 -46.95 -7.31
CA ASN A 411 -38.73 -47.98 -7.03
C ASN A 411 -37.73 -48.17 -8.19
N ASP A 412 -36.45 -48.42 -7.88
CA ASP A 412 -35.27 -48.43 -8.78
C ASP A 412 -35.26 -49.57 -9.85
N ARG A 413 -36.43 -50.00 -10.31
CA ARG A 413 -36.64 -51.05 -11.30
C ARG A 413 -37.78 -50.68 -12.25
N VAL A 414 -37.57 -49.70 -13.12
CA VAL A 414 -38.34 -49.59 -14.37
C VAL A 414 -37.42 -49.22 -15.52
N ILE A 415 -37.04 -50.22 -16.31
CA ILE A 415 -36.37 -50.09 -17.60
C ILE A 415 -37.50 -50.03 -18.65
N TYR A 416 -37.60 -48.92 -19.39
CA TYR A 416 -38.64 -48.53 -20.36
C TYR A 416 -39.92 -47.84 -19.86
N ARG A 417 -40.16 -46.65 -20.44
CA ARG A 417 -41.50 -46.07 -20.64
C ARG A 417 -41.62 -45.48 -22.04
N ARG A 418 -42.71 -45.81 -22.72
CA ARG A 418 -43.13 -45.27 -24.02
C ARG A 418 -44.16 -44.16 -23.77
N ARG A 419 -43.93 -42.97 -24.34
CA ARG A 419 -44.93 -41.88 -24.39
C ARG A 419 -46.06 -42.28 -25.35
N VAL A 420 -47.30 -42.05 -24.92
CA VAL A 420 -48.47 -41.97 -25.79
C VAL A 420 -49.00 -40.55 -25.67
N TYR A 421 -49.02 -39.83 -26.80
CA TYR A 421 -49.68 -38.54 -26.92
C TYR A 421 -51.17 -38.78 -27.17
N ASN A 422 -52.02 -38.01 -26.50
CA ASN A 422 -53.40 -37.77 -26.94
C ASN A 422 -53.52 -36.31 -27.34
#